data_AF-A0A0C3C2F9-F1
#
_entry.id   AF-A0A0C3C2F9-F1
#
_cell.length_a   1.000
_cell.length_b   1.000
_cell.length_c   1.000
_cell.angle_alpha   90.00
_cell.angle_beta   90.00
_cell.angle_gamma   90.00
#
_symmetry.space_group_name_H-M   'P 1'
#
loop_
_entity.id
_entity.type
_entity.pdbx_description
1 polymer ?
#
loop_
_entity_poly.entity_id
_entity_poly.type
_entity_poly.pdbx_seq_one_letter_code
_entity_poly.pdbx_strand_id
1 'polypeptide(L)'
;MEYHKCEAIGKLRAQRSGSDIYYTAFKFFKRRELQGIKLPKKKVRLADKAIKNNISCIYLEGEEDLSIPVYDSCDEIRKKIGVYLCKPSVTQAGFLHEIAKVYSEGKKIYIKVLNDFLGKGGTTSGNISSVFYSSYIFFKKLYISDKRPKSKHRVQIEREYPGEGIDTKQRHDRFWYIEGEQPYKDKFGKIYIEGRF
;
A
#
# COMPACT_ATOMS: atom_id res chain seq x y z
N MET A 1 68.63 -18.21 10.61
CA MET A 1 67.90 -17.76 9.40
C MET A 1 66.70 -16.96 9.86
N GLU A 2 66.84 -15.64 9.80
CA GLU A 2 65.74 -14.68 9.88
C GLU A 2 64.76 -14.93 8.74
N TYR A 3 63.45 -14.80 9.02
CA TYR A 3 62.50 -14.31 8.03
C TYR A 3 61.46 -13.42 8.73
N HIS A 4 61.71 -12.11 8.66
CA HIS A 4 60.72 -11.05 8.81
C HIS A 4 59.75 -11.06 7.61
N LYS A 5 58.44 -10.95 7.88
CA LYS A 5 57.44 -10.06 7.24
C LYS A 5 56.06 -10.70 7.25
N CYS A 6 55.13 -10.03 7.93
CA CYS A 6 53.81 -9.69 7.39
C CYS A 6 53.09 -8.78 8.42
N GLU A 7 53.65 -7.59 8.62
CA GLU A 7 52.83 -6.45 9.07
C GLU A 7 52.22 -5.78 7.84
N ALA A 8 51.02 -5.23 8.05
CA ALA A 8 50.22 -4.40 7.14
C ALA A 8 49.34 -5.14 6.13
N ILE A 9 48.09 -5.43 6.53
CA ILE A 9 46.88 -4.89 5.90
C ILE A 9 45.82 -4.81 7.01
N GLY A 10 45.40 -3.60 7.35
CA GLY A 10 44.37 -3.40 8.38
C GLY A 10 44.30 -2.02 9.03
N LYS A 11 44.91 -0.98 8.44
CA LYS A 11 44.60 0.41 8.84
C LYS A 11 43.29 0.84 8.18
N LEU A 12 42.17 0.47 8.78
CA LEU A 12 40.93 1.25 8.69
C LEU A 12 40.68 1.86 10.07
N ARG A 13 40.89 3.19 10.14
CA ARG A 13 40.69 4.05 11.31
C ARG A 13 39.31 3.80 11.94
N ALA A 14 39.28 3.07 13.05
CA ALA A 14 38.17 3.10 14.00
C ALA A 14 38.36 4.31 14.94
N GLN A 15 38.16 5.50 14.39
CA GLN A 15 38.01 6.69 15.22
C GLN A 15 36.52 6.82 15.56
N ARG A 16 36.07 6.10 16.60
CA ARG A 16 34.76 6.30 17.22
C ARG A 16 34.70 5.63 18.60
N SER A 17 34.78 6.49 19.63
CA SER A 17 34.29 6.31 21.01
C SER A 17 34.39 4.90 21.62
N GLY A 18 35.38 4.73 22.50
CA GLY A 18 35.49 3.85 23.68
C GLY A 18 34.43 2.79 23.98
N SER A 19 33.97 2.03 22.99
CA SER A 19 32.96 1.00 23.15
C SER A 19 33.56 -0.33 22.71
N ASP A 20 33.80 -1.20 23.69
CA ASP A 20 34.28 -2.58 23.54
C ASP A 20 33.26 -3.50 22.81
N ILE A 21 32.19 -2.92 22.29
CA ILE A 21 31.06 -3.61 21.65
C ILE A 21 31.52 -4.37 20.39
N TYR A 22 32.38 -3.78 19.58
CA TYR A 22 32.88 -4.44 18.36
C TYR A 22 33.76 -5.66 18.68
N TYR A 23 34.66 -5.51 19.66
CA TYR A 23 35.60 -6.55 20.04
C TYR A 23 34.94 -7.69 20.83
N THR A 24 34.01 -7.36 21.74
CA THR A 24 33.17 -8.35 22.45
C THR A 24 32.26 -9.11 21.49
N ALA A 25 31.63 -8.43 20.53
CA ALA A 25 30.86 -9.10 19.48
C ALA A 25 31.73 -10.05 18.66
N PHE A 26 32.93 -9.64 18.26
CA PHE A 26 33.88 -10.48 17.52
C PHE A 26 34.26 -11.75 18.31
N LYS A 27 34.60 -11.62 19.59
CA LYS A 27 34.88 -12.77 20.48
C LYS A 27 33.68 -13.72 20.58
N PHE A 28 32.47 -13.18 20.68
CA PHE A 28 31.24 -13.97 20.74
C PHE A 28 31.03 -14.79 19.46
N PHE A 29 31.17 -14.18 18.27
CA PHE A 29 31.03 -14.91 17.00
C PHE A 29 32.12 -15.96 16.81
N LYS A 30 33.38 -15.67 17.15
CA LYS A 30 34.48 -16.66 17.09
C LYS A 30 34.27 -17.85 18.02
N ARG A 31 33.74 -17.64 19.23
CA ARG A 31 33.39 -18.73 20.16
C ARG A 31 32.30 -19.64 19.57
N ARG A 32 31.29 -19.07 18.90
CA ARG A 32 30.23 -19.85 18.24
C ARG A 32 30.72 -20.64 17.03
N GLU A 33 31.64 -20.06 16.26
CA GLU A 33 32.30 -20.75 15.14
C GLU A 33 33.08 -21.98 15.65
N LEU A 34 33.87 -21.82 16.72
CA LEU A 34 34.61 -22.92 17.36
C LEU A 34 33.67 -24.00 17.94
N GLN A 35 32.50 -23.60 18.43
CA GLN A 35 31.46 -24.52 18.90
C GLN A 35 30.61 -25.14 17.77
N GLY A 36 30.91 -24.84 16.50
CA GLY A 36 30.18 -25.38 15.34
C GLY A 36 28.73 -24.89 15.22
N ILE A 37 28.33 -23.87 15.99
CA ILE A 37 26.96 -23.35 15.99
C ILE A 37 26.79 -22.46 14.76
N LYS A 38 26.17 -23.01 13.71
CA LYS A 38 25.87 -22.27 12.48
C LYS A 38 25.10 -21.00 12.82
N LEU A 39 25.51 -19.87 12.24
CA LEU A 39 24.75 -18.63 12.33
C LEU A 39 23.33 -18.88 11.84
N PRO A 40 22.30 -18.28 12.47
CA PRO A 40 20.96 -18.31 11.92
C PRO A 40 21.05 -17.69 10.53
N LYS A 41 21.00 -18.53 9.48
CA LYS A 41 20.75 -18.03 8.13
C LYS A 41 19.49 -17.20 8.25
N LYS A 42 19.54 -15.94 7.80
CA LYS A 42 18.33 -15.15 7.58
C LYS A 42 17.38 -16.12 6.89
N LYS A 43 16.26 -16.47 7.53
CA LYS A 43 15.19 -17.19 6.85
C LYS A 43 14.81 -16.26 5.72
N VAL A 44 15.40 -16.46 4.55
CA VAL A 44 14.77 -16.12 3.29
C VAL A 44 13.46 -16.85 3.45
N ARG A 45 12.38 -16.09 3.71
CA ARG A 45 11.05 -16.65 3.70
C ARG A 45 11.03 -17.44 2.41
N LEU A 46 10.84 -18.74 2.53
CA LEU A 46 10.61 -19.61 1.39
C LEU A 46 9.64 -18.85 0.50
N ALA A 47 9.90 -18.89 -0.81
CA ALA A 47 9.03 -18.33 -1.82
C ALA A 47 7.70 -19.07 -1.79
N ASP A 48 6.95 -18.87 -0.71
CA ASP A 48 5.74 -19.59 -0.32
C ASP A 48 4.65 -19.03 -1.21
N LYS A 49 4.54 -19.65 -2.38
CA LYS A 49 3.52 -19.41 -3.40
C LYS A 49 3.15 -17.95 -3.43
N ALA A 50 4.05 -17.13 -4.00
CA ALA A 50 3.61 -15.90 -4.62
C ALA A 50 2.39 -16.29 -5.45
N ILE A 51 1.20 -15.92 -4.97
CA ILE A 51 0.03 -15.85 -5.82
C ILE A 51 0.52 -14.85 -6.86
N LYS A 52 1.08 -15.38 -7.96
CA LYS A 52 1.48 -14.62 -9.13
C LYS A 52 0.14 -14.15 -9.68
N ASN A 53 -0.40 -13.15 -9.02
CA ASN A 53 -1.41 -12.28 -9.56
C ASN A 53 -0.67 -11.61 -10.72
N ASN A 54 -0.66 -12.26 -11.89
CA ASN A 54 -0.11 -11.72 -13.13
C ASN A 54 -1.02 -10.58 -13.62
N ILE A 55 -1.27 -9.61 -12.73
CA ILE A 55 -2.07 -8.41 -12.93
C ILE A 55 -1.41 -7.52 -13.97
N SER A 56 -0.08 -7.61 -14.08
CA SER A 56 0.72 -6.87 -15.07
C SER A 56 0.32 -7.15 -16.52
N CYS A 57 -0.32 -8.28 -16.82
CA CYS A 57 -0.72 -8.64 -18.18
C CYS A 57 -2.08 -8.05 -18.59
N ILE A 58 -2.86 -7.51 -17.65
CA ILE A 58 -4.19 -6.97 -17.93
C ILE A 58 -4.04 -5.46 -18.12
N TYR A 59 -4.23 -5.02 -19.37
CA TYR A 59 -4.30 -3.61 -19.71
C TYR A 59 -5.74 -3.10 -19.55
N LEU A 60 -5.89 -1.92 -18.95
CA LEU A 60 -7.16 -1.21 -18.87
C LEU A 60 -7.05 0.08 -19.68
N GLU A 61 -8.02 0.33 -20.54
CA GLU A 61 -8.09 1.58 -21.31
C GLU A 61 -8.21 2.78 -20.35
N GLY A 62 -7.38 3.80 -20.55
CA GLY A 62 -7.31 4.99 -19.70
C GLY A 62 -6.48 4.84 -18.42
N GLU A 63 -5.73 3.74 -18.24
CA GLU A 63 -4.82 3.56 -17.11
C GLU A 63 -3.67 4.57 -17.13
N GLU A 64 -3.15 4.90 -18.30
CA GLU A 64 -2.03 5.84 -18.49
C GLU A 64 -2.40 7.27 -18.05
N ASP A 65 -3.58 7.74 -18.44
CA ASP A 65 -4.07 9.09 -18.15
C ASP A 65 -4.78 9.23 -16.80
N LEU A 66 -4.82 8.16 -16.00
CA LEU A 66 -5.61 8.07 -14.75
C LEU A 66 -7.11 8.39 -14.96
N SER A 67 -7.64 8.12 -16.16
CA SER A 67 -9.01 8.49 -16.59
C SER A 67 -10.05 7.43 -16.22
N ILE A 68 -9.63 6.29 -15.66
CA ILE A 68 -10.55 5.19 -15.30
C ILE A 68 -11.55 5.64 -14.22
N PRO A 69 -12.87 5.59 -14.48
CA PRO A 69 -13.87 5.96 -13.48
C PRO A 69 -13.92 4.93 -12.33
N VAL A 70 -14.06 5.46 -11.11
CA VAL A 70 -14.04 4.68 -9.87
C VAL A 70 -15.46 4.42 -9.38
N TYR A 71 -15.85 3.15 -9.29
CA TYR A 71 -17.20 2.74 -8.89
C TYR A 71 -17.26 2.03 -7.52
N ASP A 72 -16.20 2.11 -6.72
CA ASP A 72 -16.18 1.63 -5.34
C ASP A 72 -16.00 2.81 -4.38
N SER A 73 -16.74 2.83 -3.27
CA SER A 73 -16.55 3.85 -2.23
C SER A 73 -15.23 3.63 -1.49
N CYS A 74 -14.75 4.68 -0.82
CA CYS A 74 -13.56 4.59 0.03
C CYS A 74 -13.72 3.50 1.09
N ASP A 75 -14.90 3.38 1.71
CA ASP A 75 -15.18 2.34 2.71
C ASP A 75 -15.12 0.93 2.12
N GLU A 76 -15.64 0.72 0.90
CA GLU A 76 -15.54 -0.58 0.23
C GLU A 76 -14.09 -0.92 -0.13
N ILE A 77 -13.30 0.05 -0.60
CA ILE A 77 -11.87 -0.15 -0.84
C ILE A 77 -11.13 -0.50 0.46
N ARG A 78 -11.42 0.16 1.58
CA ARG A 78 -10.84 -0.20 2.89
C ARG A 78 -11.16 -1.63 3.28
N LYS A 79 -12.43 -2.05 3.13
CA LYS A 79 -12.85 -3.44 3.40
C LYS A 79 -12.08 -4.42 2.52
N LYS A 80 -11.95 -4.15 1.21
CA LYS A 80 -11.19 -4.99 0.28
C LYS A 80 -9.71 -5.07 0.66
N ILE A 81 -9.09 -3.95 1.05
CA ILE A 81 -7.72 -3.94 1.55
C ILE A 81 -7.59 -4.78 2.83
N GLY A 82 -8.49 -4.61 3.80
CA GLY A 82 -8.50 -5.40 5.03
C GLY A 82 -8.59 -6.90 4.77
N VAL A 83 -9.52 -7.33 3.91
CA VAL A 83 -9.67 -8.74 3.50
C VAL A 83 -8.42 -9.24 2.76
N TYR A 84 -7.82 -8.41 1.91
CA TYR A 84 -6.60 -8.77 1.18
C TYR A 84 -5.39 -8.94 2.10
N LEU A 85 -5.22 -8.06 3.09
CA LEU A 85 -4.14 -8.11 4.08
C LEU A 85 -4.31 -9.24 5.11
N CYS A 86 -5.54 -9.73 5.31
CA CYS A 86 -5.79 -10.87 6.19
C CYS A 86 -5.25 -12.20 5.62
N LYS A 87 -4.96 -12.26 4.31
CA LYS A 87 -4.38 -13.46 3.69
C LYS A 87 -2.96 -13.72 4.22
N PRO A 88 -2.61 -14.96 4.61
CA PRO A 88 -1.37 -15.27 5.34
C PRO A 88 -0.08 -14.99 4.53
N SER A 89 -0.16 -14.86 3.21
CA SER A 89 0.97 -14.61 2.32
C SER A 89 1.18 -13.12 1.97
N VAL A 90 0.27 -12.23 2.39
CA VAL A 90 0.30 -10.82 1.99
C VAL A 90 0.88 -9.97 3.11
N THR A 91 1.82 -9.09 2.76
CA THR A 91 2.32 -8.04 3.66
C THR A 91 1.86 -6.67 3.17
N GLN A 92 1.73 -5.69 4.06
CA GLN A 92 1.40 -4.31 3.68
C GLN A 92 2.40 -3.74 2.67
N ALA A 93 3.71 -3.98 2.89
CA ALA A 93 4.75 -3.56 1.95
C ALA A 93 4.61 -4.25 0.59
N GLY A 94 4.33 -5.56 0.57
CA GLY A 94 4.09 -6.30 -0.67
C GLY A 94 2.90 -5.74 -1.45
N PHE A 95 1.79 -5.44 -0.76
CA PHE A 95 0.63 -4.79 -1.37
C PHE A 95 0.98 -3.42 -1.97
N LEU A 96 1.70 -2.57 -1.22
CA LEU A 96 2.16 -1.26 -1.70
C LEU A 96 3.02 -1.37 -2.97
N HIS A 97 3.89 -2.38 -3.04
CA HIS A 97 4.68 -2.62 -4.24
C HIS A 97 3.83 -3.04 -5.44
N GLU A 98 2.80 -3.86 -5.25
CA GLU A 98 1.90 -4.25 -6.34
C GLU A 98 1.06 -3.07 -6.86
N ILE A 99 0.49 -2.25 -5.96
CA ILE A 99 -0.28 -1.08 -6.39
C ILE A 99 0.60 -0.01 -7.03
N ALA A 100 1.88 0.11 -6.63
CA ALA A 100 2.81 1.06 -7.24
C ALA A 100 3.19 0.67 -8.68
N LYS A 101 3.12 -0.60 -9.06
CA LYS A 101 3.33 -1.04 -10.46
C LYS A 101 2.18 -0.65 -11.38
N VAL A 102 0.97 -0.57 -10.82
CA VAL A 102 -0.27 -0.22 -11.53
C VAL A 102 -0.39 1.29 -11.70
N TYR A 103 0.29 2.07 -10.85
CA TYR A 103 0.16 3.51 -10.85
C TYR A 103 1.09 4.17 -11.88
N SER A 104 0.51 4.71 -12.94
CA SER A 104 1.19 5.23 -14.14
C SER A 104 2.20 6.35 -13.88
N GLU A 105 2.01 7.16 -12.83
CA GLU A 105 2.91 8.28 -12.54
C GLU A 105 4.25 7.85 -11.90
N GLY A 106 4.49 6.55 -11.67
CA GLY A 106 5.72 6.05 -11.03
C GLY A 106 5.94 6.56 -9.60
N LYS A 107 4.92 7.19 -8.99
CA LYS A 107 5.00 7.73 -7.63
C LYS A 107 5.12 6.58 -6.63
N LYS A 108 6.14 6.68 -5.78
CA LYS A 108 6.30 5.75 -4.65
C LYS A 108 5.18 5.99 -3.65
N ILE A 109 4.39 4.96 -3.37
CA ILE A 109 3.33 5.02 -2.36
C ILE A 109 3.93 4.60 -1.02
N TYR A 110 3.89 5.52 -0.04
CA TYR A 110 4.44 5.29 1.29
C TYR A 110 3.42 4.64 2.22
N ILE A 111 3.91 3.87 3.19
CA ILE A 111 3.07 3.18 4.19
C ILE A 111 2.24 4.15 5.04
N LYS A 112 2.75 5.36 5.27
CA LYS A 112 2.02 6.42 5.96
C LYS A 112 0.72 6.78 5.22
N VAL A 113 0.78 6.94 3.90
CA VAL A 113 -0.41 7.28 3.09
C VAL A 113 -1.46 6.17 3.14
N LEU A 114 -1.02 4.90 3.19
CA LEU A 114 -1.91 3.76 3.38
C LEU A 114 -2.58 3.79 4.76
N ASN A 115 -1.81 3.99 5.82
CA ASN A 115 -2.36 4.05 7.18
C ASN A 115 -3.30 5.25 7.37
N ASP A 116 -2.96 6.42 6.79
CA ASP A 116 -3.81 7.61 6.80
C ASP A 116 -5.13 7.36 6.05
N PHE A 117 -5.11 6.58 4.96
CA PHE A 117 -6.32 6.19 4.24
C PHE A 117 -7.17 5.18 5.02
N LEU A 118 -6.54 4.18 5.63
CA LEU A 118 -7.19 3.15 6.43
C LEU A 118 -7.76 3.69 7.75
N GLY A 119 -7.14 4.70 8.34
CA GLY A 119 -7.60 5.34 9.57
C GLY A 119 -8.77 6.31 9.39
N LYS A 120 -9.10 6.69 8.15
CA LYS A 120 -10.27 7.53 7.84
C LYS A 120 -11.54 6.68 7.77
N GLY A 121 -12.69 7.31 8.03
CA GLY A 121 -14.00 6.71 7.83
C GLY A 121 -14.85 7.53 6.86
N GLY A 122 -15.68 6.85 6.07
CA GLY A 122 -16.67 7.49 5.21
C GLY A 122 -16.44 7.24 3.72
N THR A 123 -17.52 7.43 2.97
CA THR A 123 -17.70 6.96 1.59
C THR A 123 -16.78 7.64 0.58
N THR A 124 -16.44 8.91 0.78
CA THR A 124 -15.49 9.67 -0.06
C THR A 124 -14.28 10.20 0.72
N SER A 125 -14.13 9.81 1.99
CA SER A 125 -13.06 10.33 2.84
C SER A 125 -11.70 9.79 2.40
N GLY A 126 -10.93 10.52 1.60
CA GLY A 126 -9.65 10.05 1.05
C GLY A 126 -9.71 9.58 -0.41
N ASN A 127 -10.77 9.98 -1.12
CA ASN A 127 -10.95 9.83 -2.56
C ASN A 127 -9.80 10.37 -3.43
N ILE A 128 -9.08 11.40 -2.96
CA ILE A 128 -7.91 11.96 -3.67
C ILE A 128 -6.64 11.12 -3.48
N SER A 129 -6.62 10.20 -2.51
CA SER A 129 -5.40 9.47 -2.18
C SER A 129 -4.96 8.60 -3.37
N SER A 130 -3.67 8.62 -3.69
CA SER A 130 -3.10 7.70 -4.68
C SER A 130 -3.34 6.24 -4.30
N VAL A 131 -3.40 5.94 -3.00
CA VAL A 131 -3.76 4.60 -2.48
C VAL A 131 -5.15 4.21 -2.91
N PHE A 132 -6.13 5.11 -2.86
CA PHE A 132 -7.52 4.81 -3.20
C PHE A 132 -7.65 4.40 -4.68
N TYR A 133 -7.16 5.26 -5.58
CA TYR A 133 -7.22 5.02 -7.02
C TYR A 133 -6.43 3.77 -7.42
N SER A 134 -5.18 3.64 -6.97
CA SER A 134 -4.32 2.49 -7.29
C SER A 134 -4.90 1.18 -6.78
N SER A 135 -5.46 1.18 -5.57
CA SER A 135 -6.10 0.00 -4.98
C SER A 135 -7.34 -0.40 -5.78
N TYR A 136 -8.15 0.56 -6.21
CA TYR A 136 -9.30 0.28 -7.06
C TYR A 136 -8.89 -0.40 -8.37
N ILE A 137 -7.90 0.12 -9.08
CA ILE A 137 -7.42 -0.51 -10.33
C ILE A 137 -6.88 -1.90 -10.04
N PHE A 138 -6.06 -2.06 -9.00
CA PHE A 138 -5.52 -3.35 -8.60
C PHE A 138 -6.62 -4.38 -8.36
N PHE A 139 -7.66 -4.04 -7.58
CA PHE A 139 -8.79 -4.92 -7.37
C PHE A 139 -9.59 -5.13 -8.65
N LYS A 140 -9.83 -4.10 -9.46
CA LYS A 140 -10.53 -4.24 -10.75
C LYS A 140 -9.84 -5.27 -11.66
N LYS A 141 -8.51 -5.23 -11.76
CA LYS A 141 -7.72 -6.22 -12.50
C LYS A 141 -7.81 -7.62 -11.90
N LEU A 142 -7.74 -7.74 -10.57
CA LEU A 142 -7.98 -9.02 -9.88
C LEU A 142 -9.38 -9.60 -10.19
N TYR A 143 -10.42 -8.76 -10.18
CA TYR A 143 -11.78 -9.17 -10.50
C TYR A 143 -11.93 -9.65 -11.94
N ILE A 144 -11.29 -8.97 -12.89
CA ILE A 144 -11.26 -9.38 -14.32
C ILE A 144 -10.55 -10.72 -14.47
N SER A 145 -9.41 -10.89 -13.80
CA SER A 145 -8.67 -12.16 -13.78
C SER A 145 -9.52 -13.32 -13.24
N ASP A 146 -10.26 -13.07 -12.15
CA ASP A 146 -11.08 -14.09 -11.50
C ASP A 146 -12.45 -14.33 -12.18
N LYS A 147 -12.82 -13.52 -13.20
CA LYS A 147 -14.14 -13.57 -13.90
C LYS A 147 -15.36 -13.54 -12.96
N ARG A 148 -15.26 -12.79 -11.85
CA ARG A 148 -16.35 -12.68 -10.87
C ARG A 148 -17.43 -11.69 -11.33
N PRO A 149 -18.70 -11.89 -10.93
CA PRO A 149 -19.75 -10.91 -11.18
C PRO A 149 -19.50 -9.60 -10.42
N LYS A 150 -20.10 -8.51 -10.91
CA LYS A 150 -20.05 -7.21 -10.24
C LYS A 150 -20.70 -7.29 -8.85
N SER A 151 -20.11 -6.59 -7.87
CA SER A 151 -20.72 -6.43 -6.54
C SER A 151 -21.98 -5.57 -6.61
N LYS A 152 -22.96 -5.83 -5.72
CA LYS A 152 -24.16 -5.01 -5.56
C LYS A 152 -23.83 -3.53 -5.35
N HIS A 153 -22.77 -3.25 -4.57
CA HIS A 153 -22.31 -1.88 -4.32
C HIS A 153 -21.89 -1.16 -5.61
N ARG A 154 -21.16 -1.85 -6.47
CA ARG A 154 -20.70 -1.30 -7.76
C ARG A 154 -21.88 -1.00 -8.68
N VAL A 155 -22.86 -1.90 -8.76
CA VAL A 155 -24.08 -1.68 -9.56
C VAL A 155 -24.84 -0.45 -9.06
N GLN A 156 -24.92 -0.27 -7.74
CA GLN A 156 -25.59 0.87 -7.13
C GLN A 156 -24.85 2.20 -7.41
N ILE A 157 -23.52 2.23 -7.30
CA ILE A 157 -22.74 3.43 -7.66
C ILE A 157 -22.83 3.72 -9.16
N GLU A 158 -22.75 2.71 -10.03
CA GLU A 158 -22.93 2.88 -11.49
C GLU A 158 -24.31 3.51 -11.81
N ARG A 159 -25.35 3.19 -11.01
CA ARG A 159 -26.67 3.81 -11.13
C ARG A 159 -26.69 5.27 -10.67
N GLU A 160 -25.96 5.60 -9.61
CA GLU A 160 -25.99 6.95 -9.03
C GLU A 160 -25.03 7.93 -9.70
N TYR A 161 -23.89 7.45 -10.18
CA TYR A 161 -22.85 8.23 -10.84
C TYR A 161 -22.57 7.64 -12.24
N PRO A 162 -23.52 7.81 -13.18
CA PRO A 162 -23.37 7.27 -14.53
C PRO A 162 -22.19 7.95 -15.25
N GLY A 163 -21.30 7.14 -15.82
CA GLY A 163 -20.15 7.62 -16.63
C GLY A 163 -18.96 8.11 -15.80
N GLU A 164 -19.16 9.00 -14.83
CA GLU A 164 -18.07 9.68 -14.12
C GLU A 164 -17.53 8.90 -12.90
N GLY A 165 -18.40 8.14 -12.22
CA GLY A 165 -18.05 7.45 -10.98
C GLY A 165 -17.88 8.41 -9.79
N ILE A 166 -17.17 7.96 -8.76
CA ILE A 166 -16.84 8.78 -7.59
C ILE A 166 -15.74 9.77 -7.97
N ASP A 167 -15.93 11.04 -7.57
CA ASP A 167 -14.92 12.07 -7.75
C ASP A 167 -13.62 11.71 -7.01
N THR A 168 -12.51 11.72 -7.74
CA THR A 168 -11.15 11.49 -7.24
C THR A 168 -10.31 12.76 -7.18
N LYS A 169 -10.84 13.89 -7.66
CA LYS A 169 -10.09 15.13 -7.84
C LYS A 169 -10.31 16.11 -6.69
N GLN A 170 -11.53 16.24 -6.18
CA GLN A 170 -11.87 17.23 -5.16
C GLN A 170 -12.13 16.61 -3.78
N ARG A 171 -11.92 17.41 -2.72
CA ARG A 171 -12.25 17.00 -1.35
C ARG A 171 -13.69 17.40 -1.09
N HIS A 172 -14.45 16.47 -0.50
CA HIS A 172 -15.81 16.72 -0.04
C HIS A 172 -15.86 16.77 1.49
N ASP A 173 -14.97 17.57 2.09
CA ASP A 173 -14.86 17.75 3.56
C ASP A 173 -15.46 19.06 4.05
N ARG A 174 -15.70 20.04 3.16
CA ARG A 174 -16.24 21.36 3.49
C ARG A 174 -17.30 21.76 2.48
N PHE A 175 -18.39 22.34 2.96
CA PHE A 175 -19.53 22.78 2.16
C PHE A 175 -19.94 24.19 2.57
N TRP A 176 -20.38 24.96 1.58
CA TRP A 176 -21.04 26.25 1.79
C TRP A 176 -22.55 26.03 1.63
N TYR A 177 -23.34 26.53 2.57
CA TYR A 177 -24.80 26.43 2.58
C TYR A 177 -25.38 27.68 3.22
N ILE A 178 -26.65 27.97 2.94
CA ILE A 178 -27.34 29.15 3.45
C ILE A 178 -27.80 28.91 4.89
N GLU A 179 -27.91 29.97 5.69
CA GLU A 179 -28.45 29.88 7.04
C GLU A 179 -29.88 29.28 7.02
N GLY A 180 -30.09 28.20 7.78
CA GLY A 180 -31.35 27.42 7.77
C GLY A 180 -31.33 26.14 6.93
N GLU A 181 -30.33 25.97 6.07
CA GLU A 181 -30.10 24.73 5.34
C GLU A 181 -29.24 23.75 6.17
N GLN A 182 -29.47 22.45 6.01
CA GLN A 182 -28.68 21.38 6.60
C GLN A 182 -28.17 20.44 5.51
N PRO A 183 -26.88 20.50 5.15
CA PRO A 183 -26.30 19.53 4.25
C PRO A 183 -26.12 18.19 4.96
N TYR A 184 -26.57 17.11 4.33
CA TYR A 184 -26.28 15.75 4.76
C TYR A 184 -25.73 14.93 3.60
N LYS A 185 -25.04 13.84 3.94
CA LYS A 185 -24.37 12.97 2.99
C LYS A 185 -25.00 11.59 3.00
N ASP A 186 -25.38 11.11 1.83
CA ASP A 186 -25.94 9.77 1.69
C ASP A 186 -24.84 8.68 1.71
N LYS A 187 -25.26 7.43 1.82
CA LYS A 187 -24.44 6.21 1.85
C LYS A 187 -23.54 6.05 0.63
N PHE A 188 -23.80 6.74 -0.47
CA PHE A 188 -22.97 6.72 -1.68
C PHE A 188 -22.05 7.95 -1.80
N GLY A 189 -22.18 8.90 -0.88
CA GLY A 189 -21.36 10.10 -0.84
C GLY A 189 -21.94 11.31 -1.56
N LYS A 190 -23.17 11.22 -2.08
CA LYS A 190 -23.92 12.38 -2.57
C LYS A 190 -24.29 13.29 -1.41
N ILE A 191 -24.16 14.59 -1.66
CA ILE A 191 -24.54 15.62 -0.71
C ILE A 191 -25.92 16.12 -1.11
N TYR A 192 -26.82 16.11 -0.14
CA TYR A 192 -28.15 16.68 -0.22
C TYR A 192 -28.23 17.86 0.72
N ILE A 193 -28.97 18.89 0.34
CA ILE A 193 -29.21 20.06 1.16
C ILE A 193 -30.70 20.05 1.48
N GLU A 194 -31.04 19.86 2.75
CA GLU A 194 -32.42 19.96 3.23
C GLU A 194 -32.61 21.34 3.85
N GLY A 195 -33.64 22.07 3.41
CA GLY A 195 -33.93 23.42 3.86
C GLY A 195 -35.34 23.85 3.46
N ARG A 196 -35.94 24.71 4.28
CA ARG A 196 -37.27 25.25 4.07
C ARG A 196 -37.11 26.61 3.38
N PHE A 197 -37.56 26.72 2.13
CA PHE A 197 -37.80 28.02 1.50
C PHE A 197 -38.98 28.71 2.20
#